data_AF-A0A528FVN2-F1
#
_entry.id   AF-A0A528FVN2-F1
#
_cell.length_a   1.000
_cell.length_b   1.000
_cell.length_c   1.000
_cell.angle_alpha   90.00
_cell.angle_beta   90.00
_cell.angle_gamma   90.00
#
_symmetry.space_group_name_H-M   'P 1'
#
loop_
_entity.id
_entity.type
_entity.pdbx_description
1 polymer ?
#
loop_
_entity_poly.entity_id
_entity_poly.type
_entity_poly.pdbx_seq_one_letter_code
_entity_poly.pdbx_strand_id
1 'polypeptide(L)' 'MQSVRDRLEAVLSRLAVRADNESVFVKLYPEAARAAADAADGRRKVGVTLGPLDGTI' A
#
# COMPACT_ATOMS: atom_id res chain seq x y z
N MET A 1 0.79 10.13 12.70
CA MET A 1 0.18 8.83 12.34
C MET A 1 0.30 8.69 10.83
N GLN A 2 1.24 7.87 10.33
CA GLN A 2 1.37 7.67 8.87
C GLN A 2 0.08 7.02 8.33
N SER A 3 -0.34 7.44 7.15
CA SER A 3 -1.44 6.82 6.43
C SER A 3 -0.97 5.50 5.80
N VAL A 4 -1.91 4.59 5.55
CA VAL A 4 -1.63 3.36 4.79
C VAL A 4 -1.09 3.74 3.42
N ARG A 5 -1.62 4.81 2.83
CA ARG A 5 -1.16 5.37 1.56
C ARG A 5 0.32 5.79 1.58
N ASP A 6 0.77 6.47 2.63
CA ASP A 6 2.19 6.89 2.75
C ASP A 6 3.12 5.68 2.81
N ARG A 7 2.71 4.64 3.56
CA ARG A 7 3.47 3.40 3.68
C ARG A 7 3.55 2.65 2.36
N LEU A 8 2.44 2.61 1.60
CA LEU A 8 2.40 2.02 0.26
C LEU A 8 3.40 2.71 -0.68
N GLU A 9 3.36 4.03 -0.76
CA GLU A 9 4.22 4.78 -1.69
C GLU A 9 5.70 4.62 -1.33
N ALA A 10 6.05 4.51 -0.04
CA ALA A 10 7.41 4.21 0.39
C ALA A 10 7.87 2.82 -0.11
N VAL A 11 7.01 1.80 -0.06
CA VAL A 11 7.32 0.46 -0.57
C VAL A 11 7.42 0.48 -2.10
N LEU A 12 6.45 1.09 -2.80
CA LEU A 12 6.48 1.20 -4.26
C LEU A 12 7.71 1.94 -4.76
N SER A 13 8.13 3.01 -4.07
CA SER A 13 9.36 3.74 -4.40
C SER A 13 10.59 2.85 -4.26
N ARG A 14 10.69 2.06 -3.19
CA ARG A 14 11.79 1.08 -3.02
C ARG A 14 11.78 0.01 -4.11
N LEU A 15 10.59 -0.46 -4.50
CA LEU A 15 10.46 -1.41 -5.60
C LEU A 15 10.90 -0.82 -6.94
N ALA A 16 10.54 0.44 -7.21
CA ALA A 16 10.94 1.14 -8.43
C ALA A 16 12.46 1.31 -8.53
N VAL A 17 13.14 1.65 -7.44
CA VAL A 17 14.61 1.82 -7.40
C VAL A 17 15.35 0.51 -7.73
N ARG A 18 14.80 -0.64 -7.36
CA ARG A 18 15.44 -1.95 -7.59
C ARG A 18 14.89 -2.70 -8.81
N ALA A 19 13.94 -2.13 -9.55
CA ALA A 19 13.27 -2.82 -10.64
C ALA A 19 14.24 -3.35 -11.71
N ASP A 20 15.33 -2.61 -11.95
CA ASP A 20 16.36 -2.96 -12.93
C ASP A 20 17.38 -4.00 -12.44
N ASN A 21 17.43 -4.25 -11.13
CA ASN A 21 18.43 -5.13 -10.49
C ASN A 21 17.82 -6.40 -9.88
N GLU A 22 16.54 -6.35 -9.46
CA GLU A 22 15.85 -7.44 -8.78
C GLU A 22 14.42 -7.62 -9.32
N SER A 23 14.19 -8.72 -10.04
CA SER A 23 12.86 -9.11 -10.52
C SER A 23 12.23 -10.16 -9.58
N VAL A 24 11.95 -9.78 -8.33
CA VAL A 24 11.28 -10.67 -7.36
C VAL A 24 9.78 -10.78 -7.67
N PHE A 25 9.17 -9.71 -8.18
CA PHE A 25 7.75 -9.66 -8.52
C PHE A 25 7.59 -9.65 -10.04
N VAL A 26 6.78 -10.59 -10.55
CA VAL A 26 6.50 -10.69 -11.99
C VAL A 26 5.57 -9.58 -12.46
N LYS A 27 4.70 -9.08 -11.58
CA LYS A 27 3.76 -8.01 -11.87
C LYS A 27 3.40 -7.25 -10.60
N LEU A 28 3.40 -5.92 -10.69
CA LEU A 28 2.93 -5.03 -9.64
C LEU A 28 1.56 -4.45 -10.03
N TYR A 29 0.70 -4.27 -9.04
CA TYR A 29 -0.62 -3.66 -9.19
C TYR A 29 -0.70 -2.35 -8.39
N PRO A 30 0.06 -1.31 -8.76
CA PRO A 30 0.17 -0.08 -7.96
C PRO A 30 -1.17 0.63 -7.82
N GLU A 31 -1.97 0.72 -8.88
CA GLU A 31 -3.28 1.40 -8.87
C GLU A 31 -4.28 0.71 -7.94
N ALA A 32 -4.35 -0.62 -7.99
CA ALA A 32 -5.24 -1.38 -7.11
C ALA A 32 -4.81 -1.29 -5.64
N ALA A 33 -3.50 -1.34 -5.37
CA ALA A 33 -2.96 -1.18 -4.03
C ALA A 33 -3.26 0.22 -3.46
N ARG A 34 -3.14 1.25 -4.30
CA ARG A 34 -3.46 2.65 -3.97
C ARG A 34 -4.93 2.83 -3.59
N ALA A 35 -5.85 2.30 -4.41
CA ALA A 35 -7.28 2.35 -4.11
C ALA A 35 -7.63 1.61 -2.80
N ALA A 36 -7.00 0.48 -2.53
CA ALA A 36 -7.18 -0.27 -1.28
C ALA A 36 -6.65 0.51 -0.06
N ALA A 37 -5.49 1.16 -0.20
CA ALA A 37 -4.91 2.00 0.86
C ALA A 37 -5.81 3.19 1.19
N ASP A 38 -6.33 3.88 0.16
CA ASP A 38 -7.24 5.01 0.35
C ASP A 38 -8.53 4.59 1.06
N ALA A 39 -9.07 3.41 0.70
CA ALA A 39 -10.25 2.85 1.37
C ALA A 39 -9.97 2.51 2.84
N ALA A 40 -8.82 1.92 3.15
CA ALA A 40 -8.41 1.62 4.53
C ALA A 40 -8.20 2.89 5.36
N ASP A 41 -7.54 3.91 4.79
CA ASP A 41 -7.38 5.22 5.44
C ASP A 41 -8.74 5.91 5.65
N GLY A 42 -9.65 5.80 4.69
CA GLY A 42 -11.04 6.25 4.81
C GLY A 42 -11.75 5.59 6.00
N ARG A 43 -11.69 4.25 6.09
CA ARG A 43 -12.28 3.47 7.20
C ARG A 43 -11.68 3.86 8.55
N ARG A 44 -10.35 3.98 8.62
CA ARG A 44 -9.63 4.40 9.84
C ARG A 44 -10.07 5.79 10.31
N LYS A 45 -10.32 6.73 9.38
CA LYS A 45 -10.81 8.08 9.73
C LYS A 45 -12.21 8.06 10.36
N VAL A 46 -13.08 7.15 9.92
CA VAL A 46 -14.42 6.95 10.51
C VAL A 46 -14.44 5.99 11.70
N GLY A 47 -13.27 5.50 12.15
CA GLY A 47 -13.16 4.58 13.30
C GLY A 47 -13.61 3.15 13.00
N VAL A 48 -13.77 2.79 11.73
CA VAL A 48 -14.13 1.45 11.28
C VAL A 48 -12.86 0.70 10.90
N THR A 49 -12.69 -0.52 11.40
CA THR A 49 -11.63 -1.43 10.99
C THR A 49 -12.30 -2.73 10.55
N LEU A 50 -12.13 -3.15 9.29
CA LEU A 50 -12.78 -4.35 8.76
C LEU A 50 -12.16 -5.67 9.24
N GLY A 51 -10.95 -5.62 9.80
CA GLY A 51 -10.25 -6.78 10.35
C GLY A 51 -8.77 -6.52 10.59
N PRO A 52 -8.04 -7.51 11.13
CA PRO A 52 -6.62 -7.36 11.49
C PRO A 52 -5.69 -7.11 10.30
N LEU A 53 -6.15 -7.36 9.07
CA LEU A 53 -5.39 -7.15 7.84
C LEU A 53 -5.77 -5.84 7.10
N ASP A 54 -6.79 -5.11 7.57
CA ASP A 54 -7.26 -3.88 6.91
C ASP A 54 -6.14 -2.82 6.93
N GLY A 55 -5.66 -2.43 5.75
CA GLY A 55 -4.56 -1.49 5.60
C GLY A 55 -3.16 -2.04 5.93
N THR A 56 -2.98 -3.36 6.00
CA THR A 56 -1.66 -3.96 6.21
C THR A 56 -0.86 -3.94 4.90
N ILE A 57 0.36 -3.38 4.95
CA ILE A 57 1.29 -3.20 3.82
C ILE A 57 2.69 -3.61 4.21
#